data_AF-A0A7C7LUC1-F1
#
_entry.id   AF-A0A7C7LUC1-F1
#
_cell.length_a   1.000
_cell.length_b   1.000
_cell.length_c   1.000
_cell.angle_alpha   90.00
_cell.angle_beta   90.00
_cell.angle_gamma   90.00
#
_symmetry.space_group_name_H-M   'P 1'
#
loop_
_entity.id
_entity.type
_entity.pdbx_description
1 polymer ?
#
loop_
_entity_poly.entity_id
_entity_poly.type
_entity_poly.pdbx_seq_one_letter_code
_entity_poly.pdbx_strand_id
1 'polypeptide(L)'
;MQGFRQVELGDRVWINPRGRSHNYYRIDAIKLLSPDRYCLQLDVTSLLGRGRVVSVRNKTIELDFHIVARTGNLHQTRLEWEDGNQWEEIESANNPDRNHTVVTLKKPPISIVIGEWVSVVDYVVYDTVLLKRVCFADESI
;
A
#
# COMPACT_ATOMS: atom_id res chain seq x y z
N MET A 1 17.56 -2.92 -13.63
CA MET A 1 16.16 -3.24 -13.28
C MET A 1 15.66 -4.28 -14.28
N GLN A 2 15.16 -5.42 -13.80
CA GLN A 2 14.47 -6.40 -14.66
C GLN A 2 12.97 -6.07 -14.64
N GLY A 3 12.41 -5.71 -15.80
CA GLY A 3 10.97 -5.56 -15.99
C GLY A 3 10.33 -6.89 -16.44
N PHE A 4 9.00 -6.97 -16.40
CA PHE A 4 8.28 -8.12 -16.93
C PHE A 4 8.22 -8.04 -18.45
N ARG A 5 8.63 -9.11 -19.15
CA ARG A 5 8.58 -9.15 -20.63
C ARG A 5 7.16 -9.27 -21.16
N GLN A 6 6.29 -9.96 -20.42
CA GLN A 6 4.90 -10.22 -20.77
C GLN A 6 4.08 -10.24 -19.47
N VAL A 7 2.93 -9.56 -19.51
CA VAL A 7 1.94 -9.44 -18.44
C VAL A 7 0.58 -9.67 -19.08
N GLU A 8 -0.26 -10.51 -18.47
CA GLU A 8 -1.58 -10.87 -18.99
C GLU A 8 -2.70 -10.53 -18.01
N LEU A 9 -3.93 -10.39 -18.53
CA LEU A 9 -5.10 -10.21 -17.67
C LEU A 9 -5.31 -11.44 -16.79
N GLY A 10 -5.69 -11.22 -15.54
CA GLY A 10 -5.84 -12.30 -14.56
C GLY A 10 -4.54 -12.71 -13.87
N ASP A 11 -3.36 -12.36 -14.40
CA ASP A 11 -2.09 -12.48 -13.67
C ASP A 11 -2.18 -11.76 -12.33
N ARG A 12 -1.33 -12.17 -11.39
CA ARG A 12 -1.24 -11.55 -10.07
C ARG A 12 0.09 -10.85 -9.89
N VAL A 13 0.05 -9.66 -9.31
CA VAL A 13 1.24 -8.97 -8.83
C VAL A 13 1.36 -9.11 -7.32
N TRP A 14 2.54 -9.49 -6.86
CA TRP A 14 2.91 -9.47 -5.45
C TRP A 14 3.83 -8.27 -5.23
N ILE A 15 3.31 -7.25 -4.57
CA ILE A 15 4.03 -6.00 -4.32
C ILE A 15 4.76 -6.12 -2.98
N ASN A 16 5.97 -5.58 -2.84
CA ASN A 16 6.80 -5.66 -1.63
C ASN A 16 6.79 -7.05 -0.94
N PRO A 17 7.21 -8.13 -1.62
CA PRO A 17 7.04 -9.51 -1.16
C PRO A 17 7.80 -9.87 0.12
N ARG A 18 8.79 -9.04 0.50
CA ARG A 18 9.56 -9.21 1.74
C ARG A 18 8.97 -8.43 2.92
N GLY A 19 8.07 -7.49 2.65
CA GLY A 19 7.44 -6.66 3.67
C GLY A 19 6.19 -7.34 4.21
N ARG A 20 5.11 -7.33 3.41
CA ARG A 20 3.79 -7.83 3.80
C ARG A 20 3.47 -9.11 3.03
N SER A 21 2.92 -10.11 3.71
CA SER A 21 2.64 -11.43 3.13
C SER A 21 1.31 -11.54 2.38
N HIS A 22 0.39 -10.58 2.57
CA HIS A 22 -1.00 -10.63 2.07
C HIS A 22 -1.34 -9.49 1.10
N ASN A 23 -0.59 -9.37 0.01
CA ASN A 23 -0.74 -8.27 -0.97
C ASN A 23 -0.54 -8.76 -2.41
N TYR A 24 -1.39 -9.73 -2.78
CA TYR A 24 -1.47 -10.28 -4.12
C TYR A 24 -2.68 -9.71 -4.85
N TYR A 25 -2.43 -8.89 -5.85
CA TYR A 25 -3.45 -8.15 -6.57
C TYR A 25 -3.64 -8.76 -7.96
N ARG A 26 -4.90 -8.94 -8.38
CA ARG A 26 -5.19 -9.41 -9.74
C ARG A 26 -5.13 -8.23 -10.71
N ILE A 27 -4.56 -8.47 -11.89
CA ILE A 27 -4.53 -7.50 -12.97
C ILE A 27 -5.86 -7.56 -13.73
N ASP A 28 -6.61 -6.45 -13.67
CA ASP A 28 -7.93 -6.30 -14.28
C ASP A 28 -7.87 -5.51 -15.60
N ALA A 29 -6.86 -4.66 -15.80
CA ALA A 29 -6.60 -4.00 -17.08
C ALA A 29 -5.11 -3.73 -17.28
N ILE A 30 -4.69 -3.69 -18.55
CA ILE A 30 -3.29 -3.42 -18.94
C ILE A 30 -3.29 -2.35 -20.03
N LYS A 31 -2.46 -1.33 -19.82
CA LYS A 31 -2.15 -0.31 -20.82
C LYS A 31 -0.63 -0.21 -20.98
N LEU A 32 -0.13 -0.54 -22.17
CA LEU A 32 1.28 -0.32 -22.50
C LEU A 32 1.52 1.19 -22.68
N LEU A 33 2.46 1.76 -21.91
CA LEU A 33 2.85 3.17 -22.00
C LEU A 33 4.10 3.37 -22.86
N SER A 34 5.07 2.46 -22.75
CA SER A 34 6.29 2.35 -23.57
C SER A 34 6.76 0.89 -23.57
N PRO A 35 7.72 0.47 -24.42
CA PRO A 35 8.16 -0.93 -24.51
C PRO A 35 8.56 -1.60 -23.19
N ASP A 36 8.90 -0.79 -22.18
CA ASP A 36 9.36 -1.17 -20.85
C ASP A 36 8.44 -0.71 -19.71
N ARG A 37 7.31 -0.06 -20.00
CA ARG A 37 6.39 0.47 -18.99
C ARG A 37 4.95 0.11 -19.27
N TYR A 38 4.34 -0.50 -18.26
CA TYR A 38 2.92 -0.83 -18.23
C TYR A 38 2.22 0.00 -17.16
N CYS A 39 1.00 0.42 -17.46
CA CYS A 39 0.03 0.85 -16.47
C CYS A 39 -0.94 -0.31 -16.25
N LEU A 40 -1.05 -0.75 -15.00
CA LEU A 40 -1.89 -1.88 -14.60
C LEU A 40 -3.04 -1.35 -13.74
N GLN A 41 -4.25 -1.80 -14.03
CA GLN A 41 -5.36 -1.66 -13.09
C GLN A 41 -5.45 -2.93 -12.26
N LEU A 42 -5.54 -2.76 -10.94
CA LEU A 42 -5.62 -3.86 -9.99
C LEU A 42 -7.04 -3.99 -9.43
N ASP A 43 -7.37 -5.17 -8.92
CA ASP A 43 -8.69 -5.53 -8.38
C ASP A 43 -9.07 -4.79 -7.09
N VAL A 44 -8.09 -4.21 -6.38
CA VAL A 44 -8.33 -3.39 -5.18
C VAL A 44 -7.45 -2.13 -5.18
N THR A 45 -7.93 -1.11 -4.48
CA THR A 45 -7.19 0.14 -4.26
C THR A 45 -6.05 -0.06 -3.25
N SER A 46 -4.95 0.67 -3.43
CA SER A 46 -3.90 0.75 -2.41
C SER A 46 -4.31 1.61 -1.21
N LEU A 47 -5.22 2.57 -1.40
CA LEU A 47 -5.63 3.51 -0.35
C LEU A 47 -6.56 2.82 0.65
N LEU A 48 -6.08 2.61 1.87
CA LEU A 48 -6.83 2.01 2.97
C LEU A 48 -7.59 3.04 3.81
N GLY A 49 -7.11 4.29 3.82
CA GLY A 49 -7.71 5.39 4.55
C GLY A 49 -6.92 6.67 4.41
N ARG A 50 -7.54 7.79 4.75
CA ARG A 50 -6.91 9.12 4.76
C ARG A 50 -7.40 9.87 5.98
N GLY A 51 -6.52 10.52 6.72
CA GLY A 51 -6.84 11.28 7.92
C GLY A 51 -5.91 12.47 8.11
N ARG A 52 -6.33 13.46 8.89
CA ARG A 52 -5.47 14.56 9.31
C ARG A 52 -4.72 14.19 10.56
N VAL A 53 -3.47 14.61 10.63
CA VAL A 53 -2.62 14.43 11.80
C VAL A 53 -3.12 15.31 12.94
N VAL A 54 -3.51 14.71 14.05
CA VAL A 54 -3.96 15.42 15.26
C VAL A 54 -2.81 15.55 16.25
N SER A 55 -1.99 14.51 16.37
CA SER A 55 -0.85 14.52 17.28
C SER A 55 0.33 13.70 16.73
N VAL A 56 1.54 14.15 17.05
CA VAL A 56 2.81 13.51 16.71
C VAL A 56 3.62 13.39 17.99
N ARG A 57 3.89 12.16 18.43
CA ARG A 57 4.67 11.86 19.63
C ARG A 57 5.72 10.81 19.30
N ASN A 58 6.93 11.26 18.99
CA ASN A 58 8.02 10.39 18.55
C ASN A 58 7.58 9.55 17.33
N LYS A 59 7.36 8.24 17.49
CA LYS A 59 6.92 7.34 16.42
C LYS A 59 5.39 7.23 16.29
N THR A 60 4.64 7.77 17.25
CA THR A 60 3.20 7.60 17.34
C THR A 60 2.49 8.79 16.71
N ILE A 61 1.59 8.50 15.77
CA ILE A 61 0.78 9.48 15.05
C ILE A 61 -0.69 9.17 15.31
N GLU A 62 -1.44 10.20 15.68
CA GLU A 62 -2.89 10.12 15.83
C GLU A 62 -3.56 10.82 14.65
N LEU A 63 -4.55 10.14 14.06
CA LEU A 63 -5.32 10.62 12.92
C LEU A 63 -6.77 10.89 13.37
N ASP A 64 -7.38 11.97 12.89
CA ASP A 64 -8.79 12.33 13.11
C ASP A 64 -9.79 11.50 12.30
N PHE A 65 -9.34 10.34 11.82
CA PHE A 65 -10.11 9.46 10.97
C PHE A 65 -10.04 8.03 11.48
N HIS A 66 -11.19 7.38 11.52
CA HIS A 66 -11.31 5.96 11.79
C HIS A 66 -11.12 5.15 10.51
N ILE A 67 -9.96 4.53 10.38
CA ILE A 67 -9.70 3.57 9.31
C ILE A 67 -10.50 2.29 9.56
N VAL A 68 -11.50 2.04 8.71
CA VAL A 68 -12.46 0.93 8.83
C VAL A 68 -11.82 -0.44 8.68
N ALA A 69 -10.65 -0.53 8.03
CA ALA A 69 -9.90 -1.77 7.97
C ALA A 69 -9.55 -2.26 9.38
N ARG A 70 -9.65 -3.58 9.64
CA ARG A 70 -9.17 -4.17 10.89
C ARG A 70 -7.73 -3.70 11.11
N THR A 71 -7.41 -3.15 12.27
CA THR A 71 -6.11 -2.47 12.48
C THR A 71 -4.91 -3.41 12.33
N GLY A 72 -5.09 -4.71 12.58
CA GLY A 72 -4.07 -5.72 12.26
C GLY A 72 -3.73 -5.82 10.76
N ASN A 73 -4.64 -5.40 9.87
CA ASN A 73 -4.37 -5.30 8.43
C ASN A 73 -3.58 -4.04 8.06
N LEU A 74 -3.39 -3.09 8.99
CA LEU A 74 -2.55 -1.90 8.80
C LEU A 74 -1.11 -2.16 9.20
N HIS A 75 -0.81 -3.30 9.81
CA HIS A 75 0.58 -3.64 10.14
C HIS A 75 1.35 -3.86 8.84
N GLN A 76 2.56 -3.29 8.78
CA GLN A 76 3.46 -3.34 7.63
C GLN A 76 2.96 -2.59 6.38
N THR A 77 1.85 -1.84 6.48
CA THR A 77 1.44 -0.87 5.45
C THR A 77 2.24 0.43 5.61
N ARG A 78 2.00 1.42 4.76
CA ARG A 78 2.69 2.71 4.78
C ARG A 78 1.76 3.81 5.26
N LEU A 79 2.26 4.67 6.12
CA LEU A 79 1.75 6.03 6.23
C LEU A 79 2.49 6.84 5.14
N GLU A 80 1.75 7.47 4.24
CA GLU A 80 2.28 8.28 3.13
C GLU A 80 1.85 9.74 3.33
N TRP A 81 2.79 10.64 3.14
CA TRP A 81 2.63 12.07 3.34
C TRP A 81 1.84 12.67 2.17
N GLU A 82 1.26 13.86 2.34
CA GLU A 82 0.42 14.49 1.33
C GLU A 82 1.13 14.69 -0.02
N ASP A 83 2.45 14.91 -0.01
CA ASP A 83 3.24 15.11 -1.21
C ASP A 83 3.54 13.81 -1.98
N GLY A 84 3.22 12.64 -1.40
CA GLY A 84 3.47 11.31 -1.97
C GLY A 84 4.94 10.92 -2.09
N ASN A 85 5.88 11.74 -1.61
CA ASN A 85 7.32 11.48 -1.75
C ASN A 85 7.92 10.85 -0.49
N GLN A 86 7.22 10.96 0.64
CA GLN A 86 7.68 10.46 1.92
C GLN A 86 6.67 9.49 2.52
N TRP A 87 7.20 8.42 3.09
CA TRP A 87 6.42 7.42 3.77
C TRP A 87 7.26 6.75 4.85
N GLU A 88 6.58 6.15 5.83
CA GLU A 88 7.20 5.23 6.78
C GLU A 88 6.27 4.04 7.04
N GLU A 89 6.87 2.88 7.32
CA GLU A 89 6.14 1.66 7.63
C GLU A 89 5.44 1.75 8.99
N ILE A 90 4.18 1.33 9.01
CA ILE A 90 3.39 1.19 10.23
C ILE A 90 3.80 -0.12 10.93
N GLU A 91 4.35 0.01 12.13
CA GLU A 91 4.68 -1.10 13.03
C GLU A 91 3.43 -1.66 13.72
N SER A 92 2.52 -0.77 14.14
CA SER A 92 1.25 -1.17 14.76
C SER A 92 0.18 -0.10 14.58
N ALA A 93 -1.09 -0.50 14.66
CA ALA A 93 -2.21 0.42 14.61
C ALA A 93 -3.33 0.01 15.57
N ASN A 94 -4.05 0.99 16.09
CA ASN A 94 -5.25 0.79 16.91
C ASN A 94 -6.26 1.93 16.69
N ASN A 95 -7.55 1.61 16.83
CA ASN A 95 -8.61 2.61 16.82
C ASN A 95 -9.05 2.78 18.29
N PRO A 96 -8.54 3.79 19.01
CA PRO A 96 -8.88 3.97 20.43
C PRO A 96 -10.37 4.30 20.63
N ASP A 97 -11.00 4.89 19.61
CA ASP A 97 -12.43 5.20 19.58
C ASP A 97 -12.98 5.09 18.14
N ARG A 98 -14.18 5.64 17.90
CA ARG A 98 -14.86 5.55 16.60
C ARG A 98 -14.45 6.63 15.59
N ASN A 99 -13.62 7.58 16.00
CA ASN A 99 -13.26 8.75 15.22
C ASN A 99 -11.76 8.81 14.92
N HIS A 100 -10.93 8.11 15.69
CA HIS A 100 -9.48 8.19 15.57
C HIS A 100 -8.86 6.84 15.21
N THR A 101 -7.73 6.93 14.51
CA THR A 101 -6.77 5.84 14.34
C THR A 101 -5.42 6.32 14.82
N VAL A 102 -4.80 5.55 15.69
CA VAL A 102 -3.43 5.77 16.15
C VAL A 102 -2.53 4.75 15.47
N VAL A 103 -1.45 5.22 14.87
CA VAL A 103 -0.42 4.39 14.24
C VAL A 103 0.92 4.62 14.94
N THR A 104 1.69 3.55 15.09
CA THR A 104 3.10 3.63 15.48
C THR A 104 3.94 3.27 14.28
N LEU A 105 4.87 4.15 13.91
CA LEU A 105 5.77 3.98 12.79
C LEU A 105 7.04 3.23 13.20
N LYS A 106 7.69 2.52 12.28
CA LYS A 106 8.98 1.87 12.56
C LYS A 106 10.06 2.87 12.96
N LYS A 107 10.05 4.06 12.36
CA LYS A 107 10.97 5.16 12.67
C LYS A 107 10.20 6.46 12.92
N PRO A 108 10.78 7.40 13.67
CA PRO A 108 10.17 8.71 13.83
C PRO A 108 10.04 9.39 12.46
N PRO A 109 8.91 10.09 12.22
CA PRO A 109 8.72 10.87 11.01
C PRO A 109 9.71 12.04 10.97
N ILE A 110 10.22 12.38 9.78
CA ILE A 110 11.21 13.46 9.62
C ILE A 110 10.53 14.84 9.60
N SER A 111 9.31 14.93 9.04
CA SER A 111 8.73 16.20 8.56
C SER A 111 7.22 16.34 8.72
N ILE A 112 6.53 15.39 9.38
CA ILE A 112 5.06 15.41 9.46
C ILE A 112 4.57 16.52 10.41
N VAL A 113 3.59 17.30 9.96
CA VAL A 113 3.03 18.43 10.72
C VAL A 113 1.59 18.14 11.13
N ILE A 114 1.22 18.61 12.32
CA ILE A 114 -0.17 18.57 12.79
C ILE A 114 -1.08 19.36 11.83
N GLY A 115 -2.21 18.77 11.46
CA GLY A 115 -3.18 19.31 10.51
C GLY A 115 -2.96 18.86 9.07
N GLU A 116 -1.79 18.30 8.73
CA GLU A 116 -1.53 17.74 7.41
C GLU A 116 -2.36 16.48 7.16
N TRP A 117 -2.74 16.29 5.91
CA TRP A 117 -3.35 15.04 5.49
C TRP A 117 -2.28 13.98 5.25
N VAL A 118 -2.59 12.76 5.67
CA VAL A 118 -1.79 11.58 5.34
C VAL A 118 -2.69 10.45 4.87
N SER A 119 -2.12 9.60 4.03
CA SER A 119 -2.77 8.41 3.49
C SER A 119 -2.17 7.17 4.13
N VAL A 120 -3.01 6.18 4.43
CA VAL A 120 -2.53 4.83 4.71
C VAL A 120 -2.67 4.02 3.44
N VAL A 121 -1.54 3.54 2.92
CA VAL A 121 -1.46 2.85 1.63
C VAL A 121 -0.79 1.49 1.75
N ASP A 122 -1.26 0.55 0.93
CA ASP A 122 -0.72 -0.81 0.86
C ASP A 122 0.69 -0.89 0.26
N TYR A 123 0.96 -0.04 -0.72
CA TYR A 123 2.22 0.01 -1.46
C TYR A 123 2.50 1.43 -1.94
N VAL A 124 3.76 1.69 -2.24
CA VAL A 124 4.30 3.00 -2.61
C VAL A 124 5.18 2.89 -3.85
N VAL A 125 5.54 4.03 -4.43
CA VAL A 125 6.46 4.07 -5.56
C VAL A 125 7.80 3.42 -5.17
N TYR A 126 8.40 2.70 -6.12
CA TYR A 126 9.64 1.94 -5.97
C TYR A 126 9.54 0.63 -5.18
N ASP A 127 8.36 0.23 -4.72
CA ASP A 127 8.18 -1.13 -4.19
C ASP A 127 8.54 -2.18 -5.26
N THR A 128 9.23 -3.23 -4.82
CA THR A 128 9.56 -4.36 -5.69
C THR A 128 8.28 -5.13 -6.00
N VAL A 129 8.08 -5.48 -7.28
CA VAL A 129 6.93 -6.25 -7.72
C VAL A 129 7.41 -7.60 -8.26
N LEU A 130 6.71 -8.67 -7.91
CA LEU A 130 6.85 -9.98 -8.55
C LEU A 130 5.57 -10.31 -9.32
N LEU A 131 5.73 -10.83 -10.53
CA LEU A 131 4.61 -11.32 -11.33
C LEU A 131 4.41 -12.82 -11.08
N LYS A 132 3.20 -13.20 -10.70
CA LYS A 132 2.74 -14.59 -10.64
C LYS A 132 1.74 -14.82 -11.76
N ARG A 133 2.13 -15.66 -12.71
CA ARG A 133 1.32 -15.97 -13.88
C ARG A 133 0.16 -16.90 -13.53
N VAL A 134 -0.98 -16.71 -14.19
CA VAL A 134 -2.02 -17.74 -14.22
C VAL A 134 -1.55 -18.84 -15.16
N CYS A 135 -1.24 -20.02 -14.62
CA CYS A 135 -1.09 -21.19 -15.45
C CYS A 135 -2.50 -21.69 -15.77
N PHE A 136 -2.96 -21.49 -17.01
CA PHE A 136 -4.02 -22.34 -17.52
C PHE A 136 -3.43 -23.74 -17.67
N ALA A 137 -3.99 -24.72 -16.95
CA ALA A 137 -3.76 -26.10 -17.34
C ALA A 137 -4.33 -26.25 -18.75
N ASP A 138 -3.54 -26.77 -19.69
CA ASP A 138 -4.07 -27.21 -20.99
C ASP A 138 -5.19 -28.22 -20.72
N GLU A 139 -6.44 -27.77 -20.75
CA GLU A 139 -7.59 -28.66 -20.92
C GLU A 139 -7.61 -29.09 -22.38
N SER A 140 -6.66 -29.96 -22.73
CA SER A 140 -6.76 -30.79 -23.92
C SER A 140 -7.68 -31.97 -23.57
N ILE A 141 -8.93 -31.91 -24.05
CA ILE A 141 -9.79 -33.09 -24.23
C ILE A 141 -9.77 -33.44 -25.72
#